data_AF-A0A9D8G708-F1
#
_entry.id   AF-A0A9D8G708-F1
#
_cell.length_a   1.000
_cell.length_b   1.000
_cell.length_c   1.000
_cell.angle_alpha   90.00
_cell.angle_beta   90.00
_cell.angle_gamma   90.00
#
_symmetry.space_group_name_H-M   'P 1'
#
loop_
_entity.id
_entity.type
_entity.pdbx_description
1 polymer ?
#
loop_
_entity_poly.entity_id
_entity_poly.type
_entity_poly.pdbx_seq_one_letter_code
_entity_poly.pdbx_strand_id
1 'polypeptide(L)' 'MLAHWLVLIGALNWGLVGLGGFLNMNLNLVNMLLGAWPQVEWVVYILVGLSAVYKLTTCCKKA' A
#
# COMPACT_ATOMS: atom_id res chain seq x y z
N MET A 1 -6.45 -13.25 6.68
CA MET A 1 -7.19 -12.01 6.99
C MET A 1 -6.30 -10.77 6.90
N LEU A 2 -5.14 -10.76 7.57
CA LEU A 2 -4.18 -9.64 7.55
C LEU A 2 -3.72 -9.20 6.14
N ALA A 3 -3.29 -10.13 5.28
CA ALA A 3 -2.83 -9.80 3.92
C ALA A 3 -3.93 -9.14 3.05
N HIS A 4 -5.22 -9.40 3.31
CA HIS A 4 -6.29 -8.73 2.58
C HIS A 4 -6.37 -7.24 2.91
N TRP A 5 -6.31 -6.92 4.20
CA TRP A 5 -6.31 -5.54 4.67
C TRP A 5 -5.06 -4.77 4.25
N LEU A 6 -3.88 -5.39 4.29
CA LEU A 6 -2.64 -4.77 3.81
C LEU A 6 -2.72 -4.40 2.32
N VAL A 7 -3.31 -5.28 1.49
CA VAL A 7 -3.52 -4.98 0.06
C VAL A 7 -4.54 -3.86 -0.14
N LEU A 8 -5.64 -3.85 0.62
CA LEU A 8 -6.65 -2.79 0.52
C LEU A 8 -6.10 -1.43 0.96
N ILE A 9 -5.38 -1.38 2.09
CA ILE A 9 -4.74 -0.16 2.60
C ILE A 9 -3.69 0.34 1.60
N GLY A 10 -2.91 -0.58 1.02
CA GLY A 10 -2.00 -0.28 -0.08
C GLY A 10 -2.71 0.34 -1.27
N ALA A 11 -3.71 -0.34 -1.83
CA ALA A 11 -4.46 0.16 -2.98
C ALA A 11 -5.07 1.55 -2.73
N LEU A 12 -5.61 1.77 -1.53
CA LEU A 12 -6.15 3.07 -1.13
C LEU A 12 -5.07 4.16 -1.08
N ASN A 13 -3.91 3.89 -0.44
CA ASN A 13 -2.81 4.85 -0.39
C ASN A 13 -2.32 5.23 -1.80
N TRP A 14 -2.11 4.25 -2.66
CA TRP A 14 -1.65 4.50 -4.03
C TRP A 14 -2.70 5.25 -4.87
N GLY A 15 -3.99 4.97 -4.67
CA GLY A 15 -5.07 5.73 -5.30
C GLY A 15 -5.10 7.20 -4.86
N LEU A 16 -4.90 7.46 -3.57
CA LEU A 16 -4.80 8.81 -3.03
C LEU A 16 -3.55 9.53 -3.51
N VAL A 17 -2.39 8.87 -3.56
CA VAL A 17 -1.15 9.43 -4.14
C VAL A 17 -1.36 9.83 -5.60
N GLY A 18 -2.00 8.98 -6.39
CA GLY A 18 -2.34 9.30 -7.79
C GLY A 18 -3.26 10.52 -7.91
N LEU A 19 -4.32 10.57 -7.11
CA LEU A 19 -5.25 11.71 -7.05
C LEU A 19 -4.56 13.00 -6.58
N GLY A 20 -3.69 12.90 -5.58
CA GLY A 20 -2.86 14.01 -5.09
C GLY A 20 -1.95 14.57 -6.18
N GLY A 21 -1.42 13.73 -7.06
CA GLY A 21 -0.68 14.16 -8.25
C GLY A 21 -1.47 15.11 -9.16
N PHE A 22 -2.76 14.82 -9.41
CA PHE A 22 -3.64 15.71 -10.19
C PHE A 22 -3.99 17.01 -9.46
N LEU A 23 -4.06 16.97 -8.12
CA LEU A 23 -4.37 18.13 -7.28
C LEU A 23 -3.14 18.93 -6.84
N ASN A 24 -1.93 18.53 -7.27
CA ASN A 24 -0.67 19.10 -6.79
C ASN A 24 -0.50 19.03 -5.25
N MET A 25 -1.04 17.98 -4.63
CA MET A 25 -1.03 17.75 -3.18
C MET A 25 -0.37 16.40 -2.85
N ASN A 26 0.40 16.36 -1.76
CA ASN A 26 0.91 15.09 -1.23
C ASN A 26 -0.19 14.40 -0.39
N LEU A 27 -0.81 13.36 -0.96
CA LEU A 27 -1.82 12.52 -0.30
C LEU A 27 -1.31 11.13 0.05
N ASN A 28 0.01 10.99 0.24
CA ASN A 28 0.61 9.74 0.69
C ASN A 28 0.31 9.54 2.18
N LEU A 29 -0.72 8.74 2.49
CA LEU A 29 -1.13 8.42 3.86
C LEU A 29 0.02 7.82 4.69
N VAL A 30 0.87 6.99 4.08
CA VAL A 30 2.01 6.38 4.79
C VAL A 30 2.99 7.48 5.23
N ASN A 31 3.30 8.41 4.32
CA ASN A 31 4.16 9.55 4.62
C ASN A 31 3.52 10.52 5.65
N MET A 32 2.22 10.78 5.55
CA MET A 32 1.48 11.63 6.48
C MET A 32 1.44 11.06 7.91
N LEU A 33 1.37 9.74 8.04
CA LEU A 33 1.31 9.06 9.34
C LEU A 33 2.68 8.82 9.97
N LEU A 34 3.69 8.46 9.15
CA LEU A 34 5.03 8.11 9.64
C LEU A 34 6.01 9.29 9.61
N GLY A 35 5.66 10.41 8.98
CA GLY A 35 6.48 11.62 8.93
C GLY A 35 7.79 11.41 8.17
N ALA A 36 8.87 12.03 8.64
CA ALA A 36 10.18 12.04 7.97
C ALA A 36 11.02 10.78 8.24
N TRP A 37 10.41 9.59 8.18
CA TRP A 37 11.08 8.30 8.39
C TRP A 37 11.05 7.45 7.11
N PRO A 38 11.83 7.79 6.06
CA PRO A 38 11.74 7.15 4.75
C PRO A 38 11.96 5.64 4.81
N GLN A 39 12.86 5.19 5.69
CA GLN A 39 13.19 3.77 5.83
C GLN A 39 12.00 2.93 6.30
N VAL A 40 11.15 3.46 7.19
CA VAL A 40 9.97 2.74 7.70
C VAL A 40 8.85 2.71 6.66
N GLU A 41 8.67 3.82 5.94
CA GLU A 41 7.74 3.90 4.80
C GLU A 41 8.05 2.83 3.74
N TRP A 42 9.33 2.60 3.43
CA TRP A 42 9.73 1.56 2.47
C TRP A 42 9.41 0.16 2.94
N VAL A 43 9.58 -0.13 4.24
CA VAL A 43 9.20 -1.44 4.81
C VAL A 43 7.70 -1.66 4.66
N VAL A 44 6.87 -0.65 4.92
CA VAL A 44 5.41 -0.75 4.72
C VAL A 44 5.09 -1.07 3.26
N TYR A 45 5.74 -0.41 2.30
CA TYR A 45 5.54 -0.68 0.88
C TYR A 45 5.92 -2.11 0.47
N ILE A 46 7.03 -2.63 0.99
CA ILE A 46 7.42 -4.02 0.75
C ILE A 46 6.38 -4.99 1.33
N LEU A 47 5.88 -4.76 2.55
CA LEU A 47 4.87 -5.61 3.18
C LEU A 47 3.54 -5.60 2.41
N VAL A 48 3.13 -4.44 1.90
CA VAL A 48 1.96 -4.29 1.03
C VAL A 48 2.15 -5.08 -0.27
N GLY A 49 3.31 -4.93 -0.93
CA GLY A 49 3.63 -5.65 -2.16
C GLY A 49 3.66 -7.18 -1.97
N LEU A 50 4.30 -7.67 -0.91
CA LEU A 50 4.31 -9.09 -0.55
C LEU A 50 2.90 -9.62 -0.26
N SER A 51 2.05 -8.83 0.38
CA SER A 51 0.66 -9.20 0.64
C SER A 51 -0.15 -9.34 -0.65
N ALA A 52 0.11 -8.47 -1.64
CA ALA A 52 -0.52 -8.55 -2.96
C ALA A 52 -0.07 -9.80 -3.73
N VAL A 53 1.24 -10.07 -3.76
CA VAL A 53 1.79 -11.30 -4.37
C VAL A 53 1.24 -12.55 -3.70
N TYR A 54 1.18 -12.60 -2.37
CA TYR A 54 0.59 -13.71 -1.63
C TYR A 54 -0.89 -13.92 -1.99
N LYS A 55 -1.67 -12.83 -2.07
CA LYS A 55 -3.07 -12.90 -2.49
C LYS A 55 -3.22 -13.40 -3.93
N LEU A 56 -2.43 -12.90 -4.87
CA LEU A 56 -2.47 -13.32 -6.28
C LEU A 56 -2.10 -14.80 -6.46
N THR A 57 -1.02 -15.24 -5.81
CA THR A 57 -0.53 -16.62 -5.92
C THR A 57 -1.40 -17.63 -5.17
N THR A 58 -2.17 -17.18 -4.18
CA THR A 58 -3.09 -18.04 -3.41
C THR A 58 -4.51 -18.00 -3.95
N CYS A 59 -4.96 -16.92 -4.62
CA CYS A 59 -6.33 -16.84 -5.15
C CYS A 59 -6.59 -17.83 -6.28
N CYS A 60 -5.57 -18.22 -7.03
CA CYS A 60 -5.69 -19.23 -8.10
C CYS A 60 -5.28 -20.65 -7.66
N LYS A 61 -4.86 -20.86 -6.40
CA LYS A 61 -4.58 -22.19 -5.83
C LYS A 61 -5.77 -22.80 -5.09
N LYS A 62 -6.85 -22.05 -4.91
CA LYS A 62 -8.16 -22.53 -4.46
C LYS A 62 -9.18 -22.26 -5.55
N ALA A 63 -9.20 -23.11 -6.56
CA ALA A 63 -10.36 -23.36 -7.42
C ALA A 63 -10.57 -24.87 -7.45
#